data_AF-A0A3S4M190-F1
#
_entry.id   AF-A0A3S4M190-F1
#
_cell.length_a   1.000
_cell.length_b   1.000
_cell.length_c   1.000
_cell.angle_alpha   90.00
_cell.angle_beta   90.00
_cell.angle_gamma   90.00
#
_symmetry.space_group_name_H-M   'P 1'
#
loop_
_entity.id
_entity.type
_entity.pdbx_description
1 polymer ?
#
loop_
_entity_poly.entity_id
_entity_poly.type
_entity_poly.pdbx_seq_one_letter_code
_entity_poly.pdbx_strand_id
1 'polypeptide(L)'
;MVNLATHTSALPREQPGGAAHRPVFVWPTREQRWSWLSTATLKVAPGSQAAYSNLAFDLLADALATASGKPYTQLFEEKDYPPAGNERHHVYPLSRSV
;
A
#
# COMPACT_ATOMS: atom_id res chain seq x y z
N MET A 1 -6.91 8.48 -8.06
CA MET A 1 -6.57 8.14 -6.65
C MET A 1 -7.79 7.91 -5.77
N VAL A 2 -8.89 8.68 -5.88
CA VAL A 2 -10.07 8.54 -5.01
C VAL A 2 -10.63 7.12 -4.90
N ASN A 3 -10.72 6.37 -5.99
CA ASN A 3 -11.25 5.01 -5.96
C ASN A 3 -10.36 4.02 -5.19
N LEU A 4 -9.04 4.25 -5.14
CA LEU A 4 -8.12 3.45 -4.32
C LEU A 4 -8.36 3.73 -2.83
N ALA A 5 -8.42 5.02 -2.46
CA ALA A 5 -8.59 5.47 -1.08
C ALA A 5 -9.96 5.15 -0.48
N THR A 6 -10.98 4.93 -1.32
CA THR A 6 -12.37 4.68 -0.90
C THR A 6 -12.80 3.24 -1.06
N HIS A 7 -11.87 2.33 -1.37
CA HIS A 7 -12.17 0.92 -1.64
C HIS A 7 -13.17 0.70 -2.80
N THR A 8 -13.21 1.60 -3.78
CA THR A 8 -14.08 1.51 -4.95
C THR A 8 -13.31 1.29 -6.25
N SER A 9 -12.06 0.84 -6.18
CA SER A 9 -11.18 0.66 -7.34
C SER A 9 -11.50 -0.56 -8.20
N ALA A 10 -12.43 -1.42 -7.76
CA ALA A 10 -12.70 -2.73 -8.35
C ALA A 10 -11.52 -3.74 -8.28
N LEU A 11 -10.47 -3.41 -7.54
CA LEU A 11 -9.35 -4.32 -7.27
C LEU A 11 -9.75 -5.39 -6.25
N PRO A 12 -9.18 -6.61 -6.33
CA PRO A 12 -9.38 -7.63 -5.32
C PRO A 12 -8.81 -7.18 -3.96
N ARG A 13 -9.20 -7.90 -2.89
CA ARG A 13 -8.71 -7.61 -1.54
C ARG A 13 -7.19 -7.63 -1.46
N GLU A 14 -6.60 -8.68 -2.03
CA GLU A 14 -5.16 -8.95 -2.11
C GLU A 14 -4.79 -9.27 -3.56
N GLN A 15 -3.51 -9.14 -3.90
CA GLN A 15 -2.99 -9.68 -5.15
C GLN A 15 -3.20 -11.21 -5.19
N PRO A 16 -3.78 -11.78 -6.27
CA PRO A 16 -3.89 -13.22 -6.45
C PRO A 16 -2.54 -13.92 -6.64
N GLY A 17 -2.49 -15.24 -6.43
CA GLY A 17 -1.30 -16.06 -6.72
C GLY A 17 -0.20 -16.03 -5.64
N GLY A 18 -0.56 -15.58 -4.44
CA GLY A 18 0.34 -15.54 -3.30
C GLY A 18 0.65 -16.90 -2.69
N ALA A 19 1.89 -17.10 -2.22
CA ALA A 19 2.25 -18.28 -1.45
C ALA A 19 1.46 -18.36 -0.14
N ALA A 20 1.04 -19.58 0.23
CA ALA A 20 0.49 -19.87 1.55
C ALA A 20 1.57 -19.72 2.64
N HIS A 21 1.16 -19.49 3.89
CA HIS A 21 2.04 -19.43 5.07
C HIS A 21 3.24 -18.47 4.97
N ARG A 22 3.07 -17.35 4.26
CA ARG A 22 4.06 -16.27 4.22
C ARG A 22 4.00 -15.39 5.48
N PRO A 23 5.10 -14.71 5.84
CA PRO A 23 5.04 -13.62 6.82
C PRO A 23 4.00 -12.57 6.41
N VAL A 24 3.39 -11.92 7.40
CA VAL A 24 2.43 -10.83 7.17
C VAL A 24 3.15 -9.58 6.64
N PHE A 25 2.48 -8.80 5.78
CA PHE A 25 2.94 -7.51 5.25
C PHE A 25 4.23 -7.48 4.42
N VAL A 26 4.82 -8.64 4.07
CA VAL A 26 6.03 -8.69 3.23
C VAL A 26 5.74 -8.98 1.75
N TRP A 27 4.49 -9.31 1.42
CA TRP A 27 4.06 -9.64 0.06
C TRP A 27 2.67 -9.05 -0.21
N PRO A 28 2.41 -8.55 -1.43
CA PRO A 28 3.34 -8.43 -2.57
C PRO A 28 4.31 -7.26 -2.41
N THR A 29 5.50 -7.36 -3.02
CA THR A 29 6.42 -6.20 -3.16
C THR A 29 5.89 -5.20 -4.19
N ARG A 30 6.44 -3.98 -4.23
CA ARG A 30 6.11 -2.99 -5.26
C ARG A 30 6.24 -3.58 -6.66
N GLU A 31 7.39 -4.17 -6.99
CA GLU A 31 7.62 -4.75 -8.32
C GLU A 31 6.58 -5.83 -8.66
N GLN A 32 6.24 -6.70 -7.71
CA GLN A 32 5.23 -7.74 -7.91
C GLN A 32 3.82 -7.16 -8.15
N ARG A 33 3.46 -6.08 -7.44
CA ARG A 33 2.19 -5.35 -7.67
C ARG A 33 2.12 -4.78 -9.08
N TRP A 34 3.17 -4.09 -9.51
CA TRP A 34 3.20 -3.43 -10.83
C TRP A 34 3.28 -4.44 -11.98
N SER A 35 4.01 -5.54 -11.80
CA SER A 35 4.05 -6.65 -12.75
C SER A 35 2.66 -7.27 -12.93
N TRP A 36 1.97 -7.60 -11.82
CA TRP A 36 0.60 -8.12 -11.89
C TRP A 36 -0.36 -7.09 -12.51
N LEU A 37 -0.29 -5.83 -12.08
CA LEU A 37 -1.20 -4.76 -12.54
C LEU A 37 -1.12 -4.57 -14.06
N SER A 38 0.05 -4.79 -14.68
CA SER A 38 0.23 -4.66 -16.13
C SER A 38 -0.60 -5.64 -16.96
N THR A 39 -1.07 -6.74 -16.35
CA THR A 39 -1.87 -7.78 -17.01
C THR A 39 -3.25 -7.97 -16.38
N ALA A 40 -3.51 -7.30 -15.26
CA ALA A 40 -4.77 -7.42 -14.53
C ALA A 40 -5.93 -6.81 -15.31
N THR A 41 -7.09 -7.48 -15.28
CA THR A 41 -8.34 -6.97 -15.86
C THR A 41 -9.35 -6.73 -14.75
N LEU A 42 -10.02 -5.57 -14.80
CA LEU A 42 -11.12 -5.26 -13.89
C LEU A 42 -12.40 -5.95 -14.35
N LYS A 43 -13.10 -6.61 -13.41
CA LYS A 43 -14.37 -7.30 -13.69
C LYS A 43 -15.58 -6.36 -13.66
N VAL A 44 -15.44 -5.21 -13.00
CA VAL A 44 -16.47 -4.18 -12.85
C VAL A 44 -15.81 -2.81 -12.96
N ALA A 45 -16.61 -1.78 -13.25
CA ALA A 45 -16.11 -0.42 -13.37
C ALA A 45 -15.67 0.15 -12.01
N PRO A 46 -14.56 0.90 -11.94
CA PRO A 46 -14.23 1.66 -10.73
C PRO A 46 -15.36 2.61 -10.34
N GLY A 47 -15.63 2.75 -9.03
CA GLY A 47 -16.70 3.57 -8.48
C GLY A 47 -18.06 2.89 -8.41
N SER A 48 -18.24 1.71 -9.02
CA SER A 48 -19.56 1.04 -9.07
C SER A 48 -19.93 0.32 -7.77
N GLN A 49 -18.93 -0.06 -6.96
CA GLN A 49 -19.14 -0.80 -5.72
C GLN A 49 -17.95 -0.60 -4.77
N ALA A 50 -18.20 -0.75 -3.47
CA ALA A 50 -17.16 -0.80 -2.45
C ALA A 50 -16.74 -2.26 -2.19
N ALA A 51 -15.44 -2.52 -2.20
CA ALA A 51 -14.84 -3.79 -1.81
C ALA A 51 -13.47 -3.50 -1.16
N TYR A 52 -13.33 -3.85 0.12
CA TYR A 52 -12.10 -3.59 0.88
C TYR A 52 -10.88 -4.21 0.19
N SER A 53 -9.82 -3.42 0.03
CA SER A 53 -8.60 -3.81 -0.69
C SER A 53 -7.35 -3.23 -0.06
N ASN A 54 -6.50 -4.13 0.44
CA ASN A 54 -5.14 -3.83 0.89
C ASN A 54 -4.27 -3.48 -0.32
N LEU A 55 -4.42 -4.24 -1.41
CA LEU A 55 -3.73 -4.00 -2.67
C LEU A 55 -3.95 -2.57 -3.20
N ALA A 56 -5.18 -2.05 -3.11
CA ALA A 56 -5.49 -0.69 -3.54
C ALA A 56 -4.75 0.37 -2.71
N PHE A 57 -4.57 0.14 -1.40
CA PHE A 57 -3.87 1.04 -0.51
C PHE A 57 -2.35 1.00 -0.73
N ASP A 58 -1.78 -0.18 -0.97
CA ASP A 58 -0.37 -0.30 -1.37
C ASP A 58 -0.10 0.43 -2.70
N LEU A 59 -0.99 0.29 -3.69
CA LEU A 59 -0.89 1.00 -4.96
C LEU A 59 -1.10 2.52 -4.80
N LEU A 60 -1.90 2.95 -3.82
CA LEU A 60 -2.03 4.35 -3.47
C LEU A 60 -0.72 4.89 -2.88
N ALA A 61 -0.08 4.15 -1.97
CA ALA A 61 1.22 4.50 -1.42
C ALA A 61 2.30 4.58 -2.52
N ASP A 62 2.33 3.62 -3.45
CA ASP A 62 3.23 3.64 -4.61
C ASP A 62 3.02 4.89 -5.48
N ALA A 63 1.76 5.26 -5.73
CA ALA A 63 1.41 6.42 -6.53
C ALA A 63 1.78 7.74 -5.84
N LEU A 64 1.61 7.83 -4.51
CA LEU A 64 2.03 8.99 -3.71
C LEU A 64 3.55 9.15 -3.69
N ALA A 65 4.29 8.06 -3.49
CA ALA A 65 5.75 8.08 -3.56
C ALA A 65 6.26 8.52 -4.95
N THR A 66 5.61 8.04 -6.00
CA THR A 66 5.94 8.44 -7.38
C THR A 66 5.65 9.92 -7.61
N ALA A 67 4.50 10.42 -7.14
CA ALA A 67 4.09 11.81 -7.32
C ALA A 67 4.95 12.81 -6.52
N SER A 68 5.48 12.40 -5.35
CA SER A 68 6.32 13.25 -4.52
C SER A 68 7.80 13.18 -4.84
N GLY A 69 8.24 12.15 -5.58
CA GLY A 69 9.65 11.83 -5.75
C GLY A 69 10.36 11.37 -4.46
N LYS A 70 9.61 11.02 -3.41
CA LYS A 70 10.12 10.58 -2.11
C LYS A 70 9.63 9.17 -1.76
N PRO A 71 10.40 8.36 -1.01
CA PRO A 71 9.90 7.13 -0.43
C PRO A 71 8.62 7.37 0.38
N TYR A 72 7.67 6.42 0.33
CA TYR A 72 6.42 6.56 1.08
C TYR A 72 6.64 6.67 2.59
N THR A 73 7.68 6.01 3.13
CA THR A 73 8.07 6.11 4.55
C THR A 73 8.41 7.54 4.95
N GLN A 74 9.14 8.26 4.09
CA GLN A 74 9.47 9.66 4.32
C GLN A 74 8.22 10.54 4.28
N LEU A 75 7.27 10.27 3.37
CA LEU A 75 6.00 11.01 3.33
C LEU A 75 5.17 10.78 4.59
N PHE A 76 5.18 9.55 5.11
CA PHE A 76 4.48 9.19 6.35
C PHE A 76 5.07 9.94 7.53
N GLU A 77 6.40 10.00 7.65
CA GLU A 77 7.09 10.74 8.71
C GLU A 77 6.91 12.26 8.59
N GLU A 78 6.85 12.81 7.37
CA GLU A 78 6.74 14.25 7.14
C GLU A 78 5.32 14.81 7.35
N LYS A 79 4.28 14.03 7.07
CA LYS A 79 2.89 14.51 7.16
C LYS A 79 2.26 14.34 8.54
N ASP A 80 2.81 13.46 9.36
CA ASP A 80 2.18 13.03 10.60
C ASP A 80 3.11 13.33 11.80
N TYR A 81 2.79 14.46 12.46
CA TYR A 81 2.93 14.77 13.90
C TYR A 81 4.06 15.74 14.37
N PRO A 82 3.72 16.80 15.15
CA PRO A 82 4.66 17.62 15.92
C PRO A 82 5.39 16.79 17.00
N PRO A 83 6.52 17.28 17.58
CA PRO A 83 7.56 16.47 18.22
C PRO A 83 7.23 15.92 19.63
N ALA A 84 5.96 15.64 19.94
CA ALA A 84 5.57 15.10 21.24
C ALA A 84 4.82 13.76 21.10
N GLY A 85 5.57 12.64 21.23
CA GLY A 85 4.98 11.37 21.68
C GLY A 85 5.31 10.08 20.92
N ASN A 86 6.12 10.09 19.86
CA ASN A 86 6.04 9.03 18.82
C ASN A 86 7.30 8.17 18.65
N GLU A 87 8.00 7.77 19.72
CA GLU A 87 9.23 6.96 19.59
C GLU A 87 9.03 5.57 18.92
N ARG A 88 7.79 5.16 18.58
CA ARG A 88 7.46 3.78 18.16
C ARG A 88 6.65 3.61 16.87
N HIS A 89 6.38 4.68 16.12
CA HIS A 89 5.55 4.59 14.90
C HIS A 89 6.44 4.54 13.65
N HIS A 90 6.93 3.35 13.30
CA HIS A 90 7.85 3.14 12.18
C HIS A 90 7.36 2.01 11.28
N VAL A 91 7.60 2.15 9.97
CA VAL A 91 7.37 1.05 9.00
C VAL A 91 8.37 -0.09 9.22
N TYR A 92 9.57 0.22 9.72
CA TYR A 92 10.58 -0.75 10.12
C TYR A 92 10.84 -0.63 11.63
N PRO A 93 10.96 -1.74 12.38
CA PRO A 93 11.32 -1.64 13.79
C PRO A 93 12.70 -0.99 13.93
N LEU A 94 12.85 -0.09 14.90
CA LEU A 94 14.16 0.43 15.28
C LEU A 94 15.05 -0.74 15.72
N SER A 95 16.24 -0.89 15.13
CA SER A 95 17.24 -1.79 15.66
C SER A 95 17.61 -1.29 17.05
N ARG A 96 17.25 -2.02 18.11
CA ARG A 96 17.85 -1.81 19.42
C ARG A 96 19.31 -2.23 19.31
N SER A 97 20.22 -1.26 19.24
CA SER A 97 21.61 -1.52 19.62
C SER A 97 21.59 -1.95 21.08
N VAL A 98 22.04 -3.18 21.34
CA VAL A 98 22.37 -3.67 22.69
C VAL A 98 23.73 -3.09 23.06
#